data_AF-A0A1I8B8H0-F1
#
_entry.id   AF-A0A1I8B8H0-F1
#
_cell.length_a   1.000
_cell.length_b   1.000
_cell.length_c   1.000
_cell.angle_alpha   90.00
_cell.angle_beta   90.00
_cell.angle_gamma   90.00
#
_symmetry.space_group_name_H-M   'P 1'
#
loop_
_entity.id
_entity.type
_entity.pdbx_description
1 polymer ?
#
loop_
_entity_poly.entity_id
_entity_poly.type
_entity_poly.pdbx_seq_one_letter_code
_entity_poly.pdbx_strand_id
1 'polypeptide(L)'
;MVGLYSPRIEKDKNHMDFIILVKDEVQDFKKYTKQGCGKCSSSNKIPCRICNTTKFCNSEKFFKQVNFCWVKEEVIECEINERNCYYALNKENEVIQGCGKGLENLLNVNCEGNLCNTKELFDKTLFCLKKGKKDLNICNQKCYVWRHENGNLEQGCGECSKNSTECQTCNNQKFCNLENKVNKHCYKNEGENCKISFYDNCFMARNETNGGCGECNNLKFCKKCNGNLCNDGKDLPFYCFNQNKEKECKESYCYISNNKDSNGIYESNCGKCPEEIETNCAQCNNTPLCNTEKLLKNSFYCLEFTEYMEKTDKSYIGCESQCFVERIEIGQCLLFLII
;
A
#
# COMPACT_ATOMS: atom_id res chain seq x y z
N MET A 1 35.17 15.04 28.98
CA MET A 1 34.26 13.89 28.75
C MET A 1 32.96 14.45 28.20
N VAL A 2 32.67 14.20 26.92
CA VAL A 2 31.43 14.66 26.27
C VAL A 2 30.34 13.64 26.61
N GLY A 3 29.42 13.99 27.50
CA GLY A 3 28.29 13.15 27.85
C GLY A 3 27.26 13.13 26.72
N LEU A 4 26.96 11.94 26.19
CA LEU A 4 25.87 11.72 25.25
C LEU A 4 24.53 11.91 25.99
N TYR A 5 23.78 12.96 25.64
CA TYR A 5 22.45 13.24 26.18
C TYR A 5 21.41 12.33 25.53
N SER A 6 20.61 11.64 26.37
CA SER A 6 19.45 10.86 25.96
C SER A 6 18.18 11.54 26.49
N PRO A 7 17.29 12.07 25.61
CA PRO A 7 16.03 12.68 26.03
C PRO A 7 15.12 11.67 26.72
N ARG A 8 14.34 12.11 27.72
CA ARG A 8 13.33 11.29 28.39
C ARG A 8 11.98 11.65 27.77
N ILE A 9 11.25 10.64 27.30
CA ILE A 9 9.93 10.84 26.68
C ILE A 9 8.87 10.16 27.56
N GLU A 10 7.85 10.91 27.95
CA GLU A 10 6.68 10.42 28.69
C GLU A 10 5.50 10.20 27.73
N LYS A 11 4.72 9.15 27.98
CA LYS A 11 3.49 8.83 27.23
C LYS A 11 2.30 9.40 27.97
N ASP A 12 1.57 10.33 27.36
CA ASP A 12 0.31 10.80 27.93
C ASP A 12 -0.83 9.83 27.61
N LYS A 13 -1.70 9.55 28.59
CA LYS A 13 -2.57 8.35 28.55
C LYS A 13 -3.84 8.47 27.70
N ASN A 14 -4.11 9.63 27.09
CA ASN A 14 -5.40 9.87 26.42
C ASN A 14 -5.32 10.29 24.95
N HIS A 15 -4.14 10.36 24.35
CA HIS A 15 -3.93 10.51 22.89
C HIS A 15 -2.46 10.15 22.61
N MET A 16 -2.13 9.56 21.45
CA MET A 16 -0.76 9.13 21.11
C MET A 16 0.20 10.31 20.83
N ASP A 17 0.32 11.26 21.75
CA ASP A 17 1.20 12.42 21.63
C ASP A 17 2.51 12.14 22.39
N PHE A 18 3.65 12.18 21.69
CA PHE A 18 4.99 12.06 22.29
C PHE A 18 5.53 13.46 22.62
N ILE A 19 5.86 13.70 23.89
CA ILE A 19 6.47 14.96 24.37
C ILE A 19 7.93 14.71 24.77
N ILE A 20 8.86 15.47 24.20
CA ILE A 20 10.28 15.40 24.55
C ILE A 20 10.55 16.32 25.75
N LEU A 21 10.97 15.75 26.88
CA LEU A 21 11.39 16.53 28.06
C LEU A 21 12.85 16.99 27.89
N VAL A 22 13.08 18.30 27.94
CA VAL A 22 14.43 18.88 27.92
C VAL A 22 14.97 18.95 29.36
N LYS A 23 16.07 18.25 29.64
CA LYS A 23 16.58 18.07 31.02
C LYS A 23 17.41 19.24 31.57
N ASP A 24 17.74 20.25 30.77
CA ASP A 24 18.73 21.30 31.13
C ASP A 24 18.15 22.71 31.33
N GLU A 25 16.92 22.79 31.86
CA GLU A 25 16.24 24.08 32.10
C GLU A 25 17.06 25.09 32.93
N VAL A 26 17.96 24.62 33.81
CA VAL A 26 18.68 25.50 34.76
C VAL A 26 19.87 26.23 34.10
N GLN A 27 20.57 25.59 33.15
CA GLN A 27 21.72 26.20 32.48
C GLN A 27 21.31 27.17 31.36
N ASP A 28 20.31 26.80 30.56
CA ASP A 28 19.81 27.66 29.48
C ASP A 28 19.11 28.90 30.03
N PHE A 29 18.42 28.81 31.16
CA PHE A 29 17.74 29.94 31.79
C PHE A 29 18.68 31.11 32.13
N LYS A 30 19.86 30.84 32.71
CA LYS A 30 20.83 31.90 33.04
C LYS A 30 21.41 32.57 31.80
N LYS A 31 21.48 31.85 30.67
CA LYS A 31 21.99 32.38 29.40
C LYS A 31 21.04 33.42 28.79
N TYR A 32 19.74 33.26 28.98
CA TYR A 32 18.72 34.07 28.32
C TYR A 32 17.99 35.06 29.23
N THR A 33 18.34 35.14 30.52
CA THR A 33 17.66 36.03 31.48
C THR A 33 18.59 37.10 32.04
N LYS A 34 18.06 38.32 32.16
CA LYS A 34 18.71 39.45 32.86
C LYS A 34 17.68 40.14 33.74
N GLN A 35 18.04 40.39 34.99
CA GLN A 35 17.20 41.11 35.95
C GLN A 35 17.63 42.57 36.04
N GLY A 36 16.68 43.47 36.26
CA GLY A 36 16.95 44.89 36.44
C GLY A 36 15.70 45.65 36.86
N CYS A 37 15.86 46.96 37.06
CA CYS A 37 14.77 47.90 37.32
C CYS A 37 14.47 48.70 36.04
N GLY A 38 13.22 49.09 35.84
CA GLY A 38 12.79 49.93 34.71
C GLY A 38 11.75 49.26 33.81
N LYS A 39 11.50 49.87 32.65
CA LYS A 39 10.59 49.33 31.63
C LYS A 39 11.30 48.31 30.77
N CYS A 40 10.55 47.32 30.29
CA CYS A 40 11.00 46.42 29.25
C CYS A 40 11.34 47.21 27.97
N SER A 41 12.54 47.00 27.42
CA SER A 41 12.90 47.54 26.11
C SER A 41 12.24 46.69 25.03
N SER A 42 11.51 47.32 24.10
CA SER A 42 10.84 46.68 22.97
C SER A 42 11.81 46.22 21.86
N SER A 43 13.11 46.47 22.01
CA SER A 43 14.14 46.15 21.00
C SER A 43 14.64 44.70 21.02
N ASN A 44 14.18 43.87 21.97
CA ASN A 44 14.75 42.54 22.19
C ASN A 44 13.89 41.44 21.56
N LYS A 45 14.54 40.47 20.89
CA LYS A 45 13.89 39.25 20.35
C LYS A 45 13.31 38.32 21.43
N ILE A 46 13.59 38.58 22.72
CA ILE A 46 13.14 37.79 23.87
C ILE A 46 12.17 38.63 24.72
N PRO A 47 10.96 38.13 25.02
CA PRO A 47 9.98 38.80 25.85
C PRO A 47 10.54 39.20 27.21
N CYS A 48 10.21 40.42 27.62
CA CYS A 48 10.53 40.93 28.94
C CYS A 48 9.25 40.97 29.78
N ARG A 49 9.35 40.47 31.02
CA ARG A 49 8.22 40.42 31.95
C ARG A 49 8.37 41.48 33.04
N ILE A 50 7.29 42.19 33.32
CA ILE A 50 7.21 43.21 34.37
C ILE A 50 6.41 42.65 35.54
N CYS A 51 6.88 42.85 36.76
CA CYS A 51 6.13 42.55 37.97
C CYS A 51 5.99 43.83 38.79
N ASN A 52 4.78 44.11 39.29
CA ASN A 52 4.47 45.35 40.01
C ASN A 52 3.82 45.10 41.39
N THR A 53 3.72 43.84 41.81
CA THR A 53 2.80 43.44 42.89
C THR A 53 3.47 43.32 44.26
N THR A 54 4.77 43.06 44.33
CA THR A 54 5.49 42.86 45.61
C THR A 54 6.94 43.35 45.56
N LYS A 55 7.55 43.60 46.72
CA LYS A 55 8.99 43.83 46.83
C LYS A 55 9.75 42.58 46.34
N PHE A 56 10.77 42.78 45.52
CA PHE A 56 11.61 41.71 44.94
C PHE A 56 10.84 40.69 44.08
N CYS A 57 9.83 41.15 43.35
CA CYS A 57 8.97 40.30 42.53
C CYS A 57 9.67 39.71 41.28
N ASN A 58 10.79 40.28 40.82
CA ASN A 58 11.51 39.90 39.59
C ASN A 58 12.40 38.66 39.77
N SER A 59 11.93 37.70 40.55
CA SER A 59 12.61 36.44 40.86
C SER A 59 12.66 35.47 39.67
N GLU A 60 13.59 34.52 39.70
CA GLU A 60 13.62 33.40 38.75
C GLU A 60 12.29 32.63 38.74
N LYS A 61 11.68 32.45 39.92
CA LYS A 61 10.37 31.82 40.06
C LYS A 61 9.29 32.56 39.26
N PHE A 62 9.31 33.89 39.26
CA PHE A 62 8.35 34.69 38.50
C PHE A 62 8.49 34.47 36.99
N PHE A 63 9.71 34.40 36.48
CA PHE A 63 9.93 34.12 35.05
C PHE A 63 9.51 32.70 34.67
N LYS A 64 9.77 31.70 35.53
CA LYS A 64 9.38 30.29 35.32
C LYS A 64 7.87 30.02 35.48
N GLN A 65 7.05 31.01 35.83
CA GLN A 65 5.59 30.83 35.88
C GLN A 65 4.97 30.67 34.49
N VAL A 66 5.68 31.08 33.44
CA VAL A 66 5.24 30.96 32.06
C VAL A 66 6.28 30.22 31.25
N ASN A 67 5.82 29.65 30.14
CA ASN A 67 6.69 29.02 29.18
C ASN A 67 6.94 29.97 28.00
N PHE A 68 8.13 29.89 27.43
CA PHE A 68 8.49 30.64 26.23
C PHE A 68 8.77 29.70 25.08
N CYS A 69 8.27 30.02 23.89
CA CYS A 69 8.52 29.23 22.69
C CYS A 69 9.01 30.12 21.55
N TRP A 70 9.77 29.53 20.64
CA TRP A 70 10.12 30.19 19.39
C TRP A 70 8.90 30.27 18.47
N VAL A 71 8.79 31.39 17.75
CA VAL A 71 7.93 31.61 16.58
C VAL A 71 8.82 32.24 15.52
N LYS A 72 9.34 31.41 14.61
CA LYS A 72 10.40 31.82 13.65
C LYS A 72 11.62 32.36 14.40
N GLU A 73 11.96 33.63 14.22
CA GLU A 73 13.09 34.28 14.90
C GLU A 73 12.72 35.02 16.18
N GLU A 74 11.43 35.03 16.54
CA GLU A 74 10.91 35.72 17.70
C GLU A 74 10.60 34.72 18.81
N VAL A 75 10.62 35.19 20.05
CA VAL A 75 10.17 34.41 21.21
C VAL A 75 8.85 35.00 21.68
N ILE A 76 7.89 34.13 22.00
CA ILE A 76 6.61 34.52 22.59
C ILE A 76 6.44 33.92 23.99
N GLU A 77 5.68 34.61 24.85
CA GLU A 77 5.18 34.07 26.12
C GLU A 77 3.92 33.25 25.82
N CYS A 78 3.90 32.00 26.28
CA CYS A 78 2.74 31.13 26.15
C CYS A 78 1.67 31.43 27.21
N GLU A 79 0.45 30.97 26.95
CA GLU A 79 -0.63 31.04 27.94
C GLU A 79 -0.25 30.33 29.24
N ILE A 80 -0.82 30.80 30.35
CA ILE A 80 -0.57 30.24 31.68
C ILE A 80 -0.99 28.76 31.66
N ASN A 81 -0.07 27.87 32.05
CA ASN A 81 -0.15 26.40 32.03
C ASN A 81 0.16 25.72 30.68
N GLU A 82 0.35 26.44 29.58
CA GLU A 82 0.81 25.87 28.32
C GLU A 82 2.34 25.71 28.35
N ARG A 83 2.82 24.51 28.70
CA ARG A 83 4.26 24.21 28.83
C ARG A 83 4.90 23.61 27.59
N ASN A 84 4.10 23.31 26.57
CA ASN A 84 4.59 22.67 25.36
C ASN A 84 4.96 23.73 24.32
N CYS A 85 6.06 23.47 23.64
CA CYS A 85 6.41 24.14 22.40
C CYS A 85 6.44 23.11 21.26
N TYR A 86 6.19 23.57 20.04
CA TYR A 86 6.30 22.72 18.86
C TYR A 86 7.18 23.35 17.78
N TYR A 87 7.85 22.48 17.02
CA TYR A 87 8.51 22.78 15.75
C TYR A 87 7.92 21.89 14.67
N ALA A 88 7.44 22.45 13.57
CA ALA A 88 6.88 21.72 12.46
C ALA A 88 7.34 22.25 11.10
N LEU A 89 7.24 21.38 10.09
CA LEU A 89 7.37 21.76 8.68
C LEU A 89 6.03 21.56 7.96
N ASN A 90 5.60 22.55 7.19
CA ASN A 90 4.46 22.41 6.30
C ASN A 90 4.82 21.61 5.04
N LYS A 91 3.87 21.43 4.12
CA LYS A 91 4.08 20.70 2.85
C LYS A 91 5.09 21.35 1.91
N GLU A 92 5.36 22.64 2.10
CA GLU A 92 6.31 23.45 1.33
C GLU A 92 7.68 23.55 2.03
N ASN A 93 7.87 22.81 3.14
CA ASN A 93 9.05 22.86 4.02
C ASN A 93 9.27 24.20 4.73
N GLU A 94 8.22 24.99 4.92
CA GLU A 94 8.28 26.20 5.74
C GLU A 94 8.12 25.86 7.22
N VAL A 95 8.82 26.63 8.06
CA VAL A 95 8.84 26.44 9.51
C VAL A 95 7.57 27.01 10.15
N ILE A 96 6.89 26.16 10.92
CA ILE A 96 5.79 26.53 11.80
C ILE A 96 6.19 26.19 13.23
N GLN A 97 6.21 27.17 14.11
CA GLN A 97 6.62 27.01 15.51
C GLN A 97 5.71 27.82 16.42
N GLY A 98 5.54 27.38 17.67
CA GLY A 98 4.84 28.14 18.69
C GLY A 98 4.59 27.33 19.95
N CYS A 99 3.66 27.83 20.77
CA CYS A 99 3.16 27.16 21.97
C CYS A 99 2.12 26.09 21.60
N GLY A 100 2.00 25.06 22.44
CA GLY A 100 0.99 24.01 22.26
C GLY A 100 1.53 22.69 21.70
N LYS A 101 0.59 21.80 21.36
CA LYS A 101 0.83 20.44 20.84
C LYS A 101 1.17 20.40 19.33
N GLY A 102 1.29 21.55 18.69
CA GLY A 102 1.51 21.66 17.25
C GLY A 102 0.31 21.25 16.40
N LEU A 103 0.56 20.90 15.14
CA LEU A 103 -0.45 20.64 14.14
C LEU A 103 -0.47 19.16 13.74
N GLU A 104 -1.66 18.57 13.71
CA GLU A 104 -1.87 17.20 13.24
C GLU A 104 -1.53 17.06 11.75
N ASN A 105 -1.08 15.87 11.34
CA ASN A 105 -0.72 15.52 9.95
C ASN A 105 0.46 16.30 9.33
N LEU A 106 1.26 16.99 10.15
CA LEU A 106 2.54 17.56 9.76
C LEU A 106 3.70 16.83 10.41
N LEU A 107 4.89 17.00 9.84
CA LEU A 107 6.13 16.67 10.53
C LEU A 107 6.30 17.66 11.66
N ASN A 108 5.92 17.30 12.87
CA ASN A 108 6.09 18.13 14.07
C ASN A 108 6.87 17.40 15.16
N VAL A 109 7.50 18.19 16.03
CA VAL A 109 8.12 17.73 17.28
C VAL A 109 7.60 18.62 18.39
N ASN A 110 7.08 17.99 19.44
CA ASN A 110 6.65 18.64 20.65
C ASN A 110 7.70 18.45 21.75
N CYS A 111 7.92 19.50 22.52
CA CYS A 111 8.84 19.48 23.64
C CYS A 111 8.26 20.28 24.80
N GLU A 112 8.64 19.89 26.02
CA GLU A 112 8.31 20.64 27.23
C GLU A 112 9.53 21.45 27.67
N GLY A 113 9.29 22.71 28.03
CA GLY A 113 10.29 23.62 28.56
C GLY A 113 10.55 24.84 27.66
N ASN A 114 11.31 25.78 28.21
CA ASN A 114 11.54 27.07 27.57
C ASN A 114 12.42 26.93 26.33
N LEU A 115 12.00 27.55 25.24
CA LEU A 115 12.74 27.70 23.99
C LEU A 115 13.18 26.36 23.37
N CYS A 116 12.50 25.27 23.72
CA CYS A 116 12.90 23.91 23.36
C CYS A 116 12.66 23.57 21.89
N ASN A 117 11.71 24.25 21.23
CA ASN A 117 11.27 23.96 19.86
C ASN A 117 12.25 24.48 18.81
N THR A 118 13.46 23.95 18.81
CA THR A 118 14.55 24.36 17.92
C THR A 118 14.64 23.48 16.68
N LYS A 119 15.23 24.03 15.60
CA LYS A 119 15.58 23.25 14.41
C LYS A 119 16.51 22.09 14.74
N GLU A 120 17.44 22.28 15.67
CA GLU A 120 18.36 21.24 16.13
C GLU A 120 17.60 20.04 16.74
N LEU A 121 16.62 20.29 17.60
CA LEU A 121 15.76 19.24 18.15
C LEU A 121 15.01 18.50 17.03
N PHE A 122 14.41 19.25 16.11
CA PHE A 122 13.69 18.66 14.97
C PHE A 122 14.58 17.80 14.07
N ASP A 123 15.81 18.23 13.82
CA ASP A 123 16.76 17.51 12.97
C ASP A 123 17.29 16.24 13.62
N LYS A 124 17.49 16.26 14.94
CA LYS A 124 17.89 15.08 15.73
C LYS A 124 16.75 14.10 16.00
N THR A 125 15.50 14.53 15.82
CA THR A 125 14.34 13.67 16.07
C THR A 125 14.18 12.61 14.98
N LEU A 126 14.06 11.36 15.41
CA LEU A 126 13.83 10.23 14.52
C LEU A 126 12.34 10.09 14.23
N PHE A 127 11.98 10.26 12.96
CA PHE A 127 10.63 10.02 12.45
C PHE A 127 10.56 8.67 11.77
N CYS A 128 9.59 7.85 12.15
CA CYS A 128 9.36 6.54 11.56
C CYS A 128 8.00 6.49 10.86
N LEU A 129 7.94 5.71 9.77
CA LEU A 129 6.69 5.44 9.07
C LEU A 129 5.80 4.52 9.90
N LYS A 130 4.48 4.67 9.73
CA LYS A 130 3.43 3.79 10.28
C LYS A 130 2.56 3.26 9.13
N LYS A 131 2.24 1.96 9.14
CA LYS A 131 1.44 1.36 8.06
C LYS A 131 0.02 1.95 8.02
N GLY A 132 -0.46 2.29 6.82
CA GLY A 132 -1.89 2.52 6.55
C GLY A 132 -2.39 3.96 6.69
N LYS A 133 -1.55 4.90 7.13
CA LYS A 133 -1.84 6.35 7.08
C LYS A 133 -0.54 7.11 6.83
N LYS A 134 -0.61 8.34 6.32
CA LYS A 134 0.50 9.31 6.38
C LYS A 134 0.78 9.78 7.82
N ASP A 135 0.55 8.89 8.79
CA ASP A 135 0.71 9.17 10.21
C ASP A 135 2.17 8.92 10.56
N LEU A 136 2.76 9.93 11.14
CA LEU A 136 4.17 9.98 11.47
C LEU A 136 4.31 9.67 12.96
N ASN A 137 5.17 8.72 13.31
CA ASN A 137 5.53 8.50 14.71
C ASN A 137 6.89 9.13 14.99
N ILE A 138 6.94 9.91 16.07
CA ILE A 138 8.20 10.30 16.71
C ILE A 138 8.68 9.12 17.54
N CYS A 139 9.91 8.67 17.32
CA CYS A 139 10.45 7.49 17.99
C CYS A 139 11.74 7.82 18.75
N ASN A 140 11.90 7.23 19.93
CA ASN A 140 13.00 7.56 20.83
C ASN A 140 14.36 7.12 20.30
N GLN A 141 14.43 5.96 19.62
CA GLN A 141 15.70 5.32 19.32
C GLN A 141 15.76 4.64 17.96
N LYS A 142 14.74 3.85 17.60
CA LYS A 142 14.77 3.01 16.41
C LYS A 142 13.40 2.94 15.75
N CYS A 143 13.43 2.84 14.42
CA CYS A 143 12.31 2.45 13.59
C CYS A 143 12.44 0.97 13.24
N TYR A 144 11.30 0.29 13.07
CA TYR A 144 11.27 -1.03 12.44
C TYR A 144 10.37 -1.04 11.21
N VAL A 145 10.67 -1.96 10.31
CA VAL A 145 9.80 -2.40 9.23
C VAL A 145 9.80 -3.92 9.22
N TRP A 146 8.61 -4.51 9.19
CA TRP A 146 8.41 -5.94 9.29
C TRP A 146 7.41 -6.44 8.25
N ARG A 147 7.80 -7.46 7.50
CA ARG A 147 6.92 -8.30 6.69
C ARG A 147 6.52 -9.54 7.48
N HIS A 148 5.24 -9.64 7.83
CA HIS A 148 4.65 -10.83 8.42
C HIS A 148 4.61 -11.99 7.42
N GLU A 149 4.48 -13.23 7.91
CA GLU A 149 4.46 -14.45 7.07
C GLU A 149 3.33 -14.43 6.03
N ASN A 150 2.18 -13.86 6.37
CA ASN A 150 1.06 -13.64 5.46
C ASN A 150 1.27 -12.50 4.44
N GLY A 151 2.45 -11.88 4.41
CA GLY A 151 2.79 -10.78 3.51
C GLY A 151 2.35 -9.40 3.99
N ASN A 152 1.75 -9.27 5.17
CA ASN A 152 1.39 -7.97 5.72
C ASN A 152 2.63 -7.17 6.12
N LEU A 153 2.71 -5.92 5.65
CA LEU A 153 3.69 -4.95 6.14
C LEU A 153 3.29 -4.42 7.52
N GLU A 154 4.25 -4.15 8.38
CA GLU A 154 4.10 -3.38 9.61
C GLU A 154 5.30 -2.45 9.74
N GLN A 155 5.07 -1.23 10.22
CA GLN A 155 6.10 -0.21 10.39
C GLN A 155 5.79 0.59 11.66
N GLY A 156 6.82 0.96 12.40
CA GLY A 156 6.65 1.80 13.58
C GLY A 156 7.92 2.07 14.37
N CYS A 157 7.73 2.47 15.63
CA CYS A 157 8.81 2.65 16.60
C CYS A 157 9.14 1.34 17.29
N GLY A 158 10.42 1.04 17.46
CA GLY A 158 10.87 -0.11 18.24
C GLY A 158 11.97 -0.89 17.55
N GLU A 159 12.15 -2.12 18.01
CA GLU A 159 13.15 -3.04 17.52
C GLU A 159 12.49 -4.33 17.06
N CYS A 160 13.07 -4.95 16.03
CA CYS A 160 12.79 -6.34 15.71
C CYS A 160 13.35 -7.24 16.81
N SER A 161 12.62 -8.31 17.19
CA SER A 161 13.15 -9.30 18.16
C SER A 161 14.45 -9.94 17.68
N LYS A 162 14.62 -10.07 16.36
CA LYS A 162 15.87 -10.44 15.69
C LYS A 162 15.91 -9.71 14.34
N ASN A 163 17.09 -9.23 13.92
CA ASN A 163 17.26 -8.74 12.56
C ASN A 163 17.11 -9.93 11.60
N SER A 164 16.15 -9.83 10.69
CA SER A 164 15.89 -10.82 9.66
C SER A 164 15.61 -10.12 8.34
N THR A 165 15.63 -10.85 7.22
CA THR A 165 15.26 -10.28 5.93
C THR A 165 13.80 -9.79 5.87
N GLU A 166 13.01 -10.21 6.84
CA GLU A 166 11.61 -9.90 7.03
C GLU A 166 11.41 -8.77 8.03
N CYS A 167 12.32 -8.57 8.99
CA CYS A 167 12.26 -7.47 9.96
C CYS A 167 13.59 -6.74 10.05
N GLN A 168 13.58 -5.47 9.69
CA GLN A 168 14.74 -4.59 9.73
C GLN A 168 14.52 -3.44 10.72
N THR A 169 15.56 -3.14 11.47
CA THR A 169 15.59 -2.02 12.42
C THR A 169 16.60 -0.98 11.96
N CYS A 170 16.30 0.30 12.13
CA CYS A 170 17.17 1.40 11.71
C CYS A 170 17.00 2.64 12.60
N ASN A 171 18.03 3.48 12.64
CA ASN A 171 18.07 4.71 13.46
C ASN A 171 18.92 5.83 12.83
N ASN A 172 19.35 5.65 11.58
CA ASN A 172 20.36 6.48 10.95
C ASN A 172 19.79 7.72 10.24
N GLN A 173 18.50 7.73 9.91
CA GLN A 173 17.85 8.83 9.20
C GLN A 173 16.32 8.83 9.41
N LYS A 174 15.69 9.97 9.11
CA LYS A 174 14.23 10.11 9.06
C LYS A 174 13.67 9.13 8.03
N PHE A 175 12.58 8.44 8.38
CA PHE A 175 11.89 7.46 7.54
C PHE A 175 12.77 6.30 7.06
N CYS A 176 13.72 5.86 7.87
CA CYS A 176 14.64 4.79 7.48
C CYS A 176 13.95 3.43 7.30
N ASN A 177 12.76 3.23 7.85
CA ASN A 177 12.00 1.98 7.84
C ASN A 177 11.11 1.83 6.59
N LEU A 178 11.66 2.09 5.41
CA LEU A 178 10.95 1.91 4.13
C LEU A 178 10.62 0.44 3.86
N GLU A 179 9.53 0.20 3.14
CA GLU A 179 9.09 -1.16 2.75
C GLU A 179 10.16 -1.93 1.99
N ASN A 180 10.96 -1.24 1.16
CA ASN A 180 12.01 -1.85 0.35
C ASN A 180 13.21 -2.39 1.14
N LYS A 181 13.21 -2.25 2.48
CA LYS A 181 14.23 -2.83 3.35
C LYS A 181 13.97 -4.29 3.70
N VAL A 182 12.75 -4.78 3.47
CA VAL A 182 12.39 -6.17 3.76
C VAL A 182 12.04 -6.89 2.47
N ASN A 183 12.17 -8.21 2.50
CA ASN A 183 11.73 -9.07 1.40
C ASN A 183 10.23 -8.87 1.14
N LYS A 184 9.85 -9.04 -0.13
CA LYS A 184 8.44 -9.15 -0.51
C LYS A 184 8.07 -10.61 -0.69
N HIS A 185 6.77 -10.87 -0.60
CA HIS A 185 6.23 -12.21 -0.76
C HIS A 185 5.56 -12.34 -2.14
N CYS A 186 5.61 -13.53 -2.71
CA CYS A 186 4.83 -13.93 -3.88
C CYS A 186 4.00 -15.16 -3.54
N TYR A 187 2.81 -15.27 -4.13
CA TYR A 187 2.02 -16.48 -4.04
C TYR A 187 2.73 -17.65 -4.71
N LYS A 188 2.65 -18.81 -4.09
CA LYS A 188 2.93 -20.12 -4.66
C LYS A 188 1.63 -20.93 -4.71
N ASN A 189 1.71 -22.11 -5.32
CA ASN A 189 0.73 -23.16 -5.16
C ASN A 189 0.34 -23.44 -3.70
N GLU A 190 -0.86 -24.01 -3.53
CA GLU A 190 -1.33 -24.59 -2.25
C GLU A 190 -1.46 -23.59 -1.09
N GLY A 191 -1.51 -22.29 -1.39
CA GLY A 191 -1.65 -21.24 -0.38
C GLY A 191 -0.36 -20.89 0.35
N GLU A 192 0.78 -21.41 -0.11
CA GLU A 192 2.10 -21.03 0.39
C GLU A 192 2.58 -19.71 -0.23
N ASN A 193 3.54 -19.06 0.44
CA ASN A 193 4.23 -17.88 -0.05
C ASN A 193 5.73 -18.15 -0.18
N CYS A 194 6.37 -17.57 -1.17
CA CYS A 194 7.82 -17.48 -1.23
C CYS A 194 8.32 -16.06 -1.01
N LYS A 195 9.53 -15.97 -0.46
CA LYS A 195 10.17 -14.71 -0.07
C LYS A 195 11.26 -14.40 -1.08
N ILE A 196 11.25 -13.19 -1.62
CA ILE A 196 12.27 -12.69 -2.56
C ILE A 196 12.72 -11.30 -2.18
N SER A 197 13.85 -10.87 -2.74
CA SER A 197 14.29 -9.49 -2.61
C SER A 197 13.19 -8.54 -3.11
N PHE A 198 13.11 -7.36 -2.50
CA PHE A 198 12.06 -6.39 -2.82
C PHE A 198 11.99 -6.05 -4.32
N TYR A 199 13.12 -6.04 -5.02
CA TYR A 199 13.20 -5.67 -6.43
C TYR A 199 13.05 -6.85 -7.41
N ASP A 200 13.10 -8.09 -6.92
CA ASP A 200 12.96 -9.29 -7.77
C ASP A 200 11.51 -9.48 -8.24
N ASN A 201 11.24 -10.20 -9.33
CA ASN A 201 9.87 -10.36 -9.80
C ASN A 201 9.14 -11.53 -9.13
N CYS A 202 7.83 -11.36 -8.93
CA CYS A 202 6.92 -12.49 -8.82
C CYS A 202 6.49 -12.91 -10.23
N PHE A 203 6.14 -14.18 -10.43
CA PHE A 203 5.54 -14.64 -11.68
C PHE A 203 4.21 -15.36 -11.44
N MET A 204 3.38 -15.34 -12.47
CA MET A 204 2.14 -16.12 -12.58
C MET A 204 2.13 -16.81 -13.93
N ALA A 205 1.64 -18.06 -13.99
CA ALA A 205 1.54 -18.82 -15.23
C ALA A 205 0.32 -19.75 -15.17
N ARG A 206 -0.30 -20.06 -16.32
CA ARG A 206 -1.41 -21.03 -16.40
C ARG A 206 -0.86 -22.46 -16.56
N ASN A 207 -0.32 -23.01 -15.49
CA ASN A 207 0.21 -24.37 -15.41
C ASN A 207 -0.02 -24.97 -14.01
N GLU A 208 0.46 -26.19 -13.75
CA GLU A 208 0.37 -26.83 -12.43
C GLU A 208 0.92 -25.97 -11.28
N THR A 209 1.83 -25.04 -11.55
CA THR A 209 2.46 -24.18 -10.54
C THR A 209 1.72 -22.88 -10.23
N ASN A 210 0.75 -22.47 -11.06
CA ASN A 210 -0.12 -21.26 -10.98
C ASN A 210 0.55 -19.89 -10.63
N GLY A 211 1.81 -19.87 -10.19
CA GLY A 211 2.62 -18.71 -9.81
C GLY A 211 3.79 -19.06 -8.89
N GLY A 212 4.72 -18.13 -8.72
CA GLY A 212 5.87 -18.31 -7.85
C GLY A 212 6.82 -17.12 -7.83
N CYS A 213 8.03 -17.39 -7.33
CA CYS A 213 9.10 -16.41 -7.19
C CYS A 213 10.10 -16.51 -8.33
N GLY A 214 10.57 -15.36 -8.81
CA GLY A 214 11.64 -15.28 -9.81
C GLY A 214 11.13 -15.13 -11.23
N GLU A 215 11.81 -15.80 -12.15
CA GLU A 215 11.70 -15.55 -13.58
C GLU A 215 10.79 -16.54 -14.30
N CYS A 216 10.19 -16.11 -15.42
CA CYS A 216 9.35 -16.91 -16.31
C CYS A 216 10.16 -17.91 -17.16
N ASN A 217 10.99 -18.74 -16.53
CA ASN A 217 11.89 -19.63 -17.26
C ASN A 217 11.09 -20.78 -17.90
N ASN A 218 10.97 -20.74 -19.23
CA ASN A 218 10.37 -21.79 -20.08
C ASN A 218 8.87 -22.07 -19.90
N LEU A 219 8.12 -21.20 -19.24
CA LEU A 219 6.68 -21.33 -19.09
C LEU A 219 5.94 -20.57 -20.20
N LYS A 220 5.22 -21.30 -21.07
CA LYS A 220 4.25 -20.67 -21.98
C LYS A 220 3.19 -19.94 -21.14
N PHE A 221 2.83 -18.72 -21.55
CA PHE A 221 1.80 -17.89 -20.89
C PHE A 221 2.15 -17.48 -19.45
N CYS A 222 3.39 -17.03 -19.25
CA CYS A 222 3.88 -16.50 -17.98
C CYS A 222 3.93 -14.97 -18.00
N LYS A 223 3.54 -14.35 -16.88
CA LYS A 223 3.59 -12.91 -16.67
C LYS A 223 4.32 -12.60 -15.38
N LYS A 224 5.14 -11.55 -15.41
CA LYS A 224 5.82 -11.03 -14.22
C LYS A 224 5.06 -9.86 -13.64
N CYS A 225 5.17 -9.69 -12.33
CA CYS A 225 4.69 -8.50 -11.65
C CYS A 225 5.69 -8.08 -10.56
N ASN A 226 5.73 -6.78 -10.31
CA ASN A 226 6.60 -6.18 -9.32
C ASN A 226 5.74 -5.56 -8.22
N GLY A 227 5.53 -6.32 -7.15
CA GLY A 227 4.76 -5.90 -6.00
C GLY A 227 4.65 -7.05 -5.00
N ASN A 228 4.34 -6.75 -3.74
CA ASN A 228 4.08 -7.78 -2.75
C ASN A 228 2.76 -8.48 -3.07
N LEU A 229 2.80 -9.81 -3.17
CA LEU A 229 1.64 -10.67 -3.47
C LEU A 229 0.90 -10.24 -4.76
N CYS A 230 1.62 -9.70 -5.73
CA CYS A 230 1.02 -9.20 -6.97
C CYS A 230 0.57 -10.31 -7.92
N ASN A 231 1.01 -11.55 -7.70
CA ASN A 231 0.77 -12.69 -8.59
C ASN A 231 -0.46 -13.51 -8.17
N ASP A 232 -1.58 -12.83 -7.97
CA ASP A 232 -2.85 -13.41 -7.50
C ASP A 232 -3.66 -14.15 -8.60
N GLY A 233 -3.12 -14.19 -9.82
CA GLY A 233 -3.70 -14.88 -10.96
C GLY A 233 -4.84 -14.14 -11.67
N LYS A 234 -5.29 -12.98 -11.16
CA LYS A 234 -6.40 -12.23 -11.80
C LYS A 234 -5.98 -11.58 -13.12
N ASP A 235 -4.71 -11.20 -13.23
CA ASP A 235 -4.16 -10.49 -14.39
C ASP A 235 -3.47 -11.42 -15.40
N LEU A 236 -3.69 -12.74 -15.30
CA LEU A 236 -3.20 -13.71 -16.28
C LEU A 236 -4.08 -13.64 -17.55
N PRO A 237 -3.53 -13.25 -18.71
CA PRO A 237 -4.29 -13.34 -19.94
C PRO A 237 -4.61 -14.79 -20.29
N PHE A 238 -5.69 -14.98 -21.03
CA PHE A 238 -6.00 -16.24 -21.69
C PHE A 238 -5.39 -16.24 -23.08
N TYR A 239 -5.17 -17.43 -23.65
CA TYR A 239 -4.64 -17.55 -25.00
C TYR A 239 -5.49 -18.54 -25.78
N CYS A 240 -5.87 -18.15 -26.99
CA CYS A 240 -6.59 -18.99 -27.94
C CYS A 240 -5.80 -19.06 -29.25
N PHE A 241 -6.08 -20.06 -30.08
CA PHE A 241 -5.71 -20.00 -31.48
C PHE A 241 -6.59 -18.99 -32.22
N ASN A 242 -5.96 -18.15 -33.04
CA ASN A 242 -6.60 -17.34 -34.06
C ASN A 242 -5.99 -17.72 -35.40
N GLN A 243 -6.73 -18.49 -36.20
CA GLN A 243 -6.26 -19.00 -37.49
C GLN A 243 -4.87 -19.66 -37.38
N ASN A 244 -4.73 -20.61 -36.43
CA ASN A 244 -3.48 -21.32 -36.07
C ASN A 244 -2.36 -20.46 -35.43
N LYS A 245 -2.60 -19.18 -35.13
CA LYS A 245 -1.65 -18.32 -34.39
C LYS A 245 -2.08 -18.16 -32.93
N GLU A 246 -1.14 -18.07 -32.00
CA GLU A 246 -1.44 -17.79 -30.60
C GLU A 246 -1.92 -16.32 -30.46
N LYS A 247 -3.06 -16.08 -29.79
CA LYS A 247 -3.63 -14.75 -29.54
C LYS A 247 -4.00 -14.59 -28.08
N GLU A 248 -3.61 -13.45 -27.50
CA GLU A 248 -3.99 -13.05 -26.14
C GLU A 248 -5.48 -12.64 -26.08
N CYS A 249 -6.18 -13.10 -25.06
CA CYS A 249 -7.62 -12.94 -24.87
C CYS A 249 -7.92 -12.39 -23.46
N LYS A 250 -8.91 -11.50 -23.39
CA LYS A 250 -9.43 -10.96 -22.11
C LYS A 250 -10.28 -11.98 -21.36
N GLU A 251 -10.98 -12.83 -22.10
CA GLU A 251 -11.89 -13.84 -21.59
C GLU A 251 -11.32 -15.24 -21.77
N SER A 252 -11.82 -16.17 -20.96
CA SER A 252 -11.36 -17.55 -20.88
C SER A 252 -11.89 -18.48 -21.96
N TYR A 253 -12.85 -18.01 -22.76
CA TYR A 253 -13.45 -18.77 -23.83
C TYR A 253 -12.62 -18.69 -25.11
N CYS A 254 -12.48 -19.81 -25.78
CA CYS A 254 -11.94 -19.93 -27.13
C CYS A 254 -12.92 -20.72 -27.99
N TYR A 255 -13.05 -20.36 -29.27
CA TYR A 255 -13.84 -21.13 -30.24
C TYR A 255 -13.04 -21.52 -31.47
N ILE A 256 -13.49 -22.59 -32.13
CA ILE A 256 -13.06 -23.04 -33.45
C ILE A 256 -14.31 -23.48 -34.23
N SER A 257 -14.45 -23.07 -35.47
CA SER A 257 -15.55 -23.49 -36.35
C SER A 257 -15.05 -24.25 -37.57
N ASN A 258 -15.95 -25.01 -38.19
CA ASN A 258 -15.69 -25.77 -39.40
C ASN A 258 -15.70 -24.89 -40.67
N ASN A 259 -15.77 -23.58 -40.52
CA ASN A 259 -15.59 -22.62 -41.59
C ASN A 259 -14.10 -22.52 -41.95
N LYS A 260 -13.74 -22.81 -43.20
CA LYS A 260 -12.34 -22.79 -43.66
C LYS A 260 -12.10 -21.62 -44.61
N ASP A 261 -10.97 -20.95 -44.46
CA ASP A 261 -10.50 -19.99 -45.44
C ASP A 261 -10.04 -20.68 -46.74
N SER A 262 -9.65 -19.89 -47.75
CA SER A 262 -9.14 -20.40 -49.02
C SER A 262 -7.89 -21.27 -48.91
N ASN A 263 -7.21 -21.26 -47.76
CA ASN A 263 -6.02 -22.05 -47.47
C ASN A 263 -6.34 -23.31 -46.62
N GLY A 264 -7.62 -23.54 -46.32
CA GLY A 264 -8.07 -24.69 -45.53
C GLY A 264 -7.90 -24.52 -44.01
N ILE A 265 -7.64 -23.30 -43.53
CA ILE A 265 -7.47 -22.99 -42.10
C ILE A 265 -8.86 -22.76 -41.48
N TYR A 266 -9.13 -23.46 -40.37
CA TYR A 266 -10.35 -23.27 -39.59
C TYR A 266 -10.42 -21.87 -38.95
N GLU A 267 -11.58 -21.26 -39.02
CA GLU A 267 -11.88 -20.04 -38.27
C GLU A 267 -11.81 -20.34 -36.76
N SER A 268 -11.06 -19.51 -36.04
CA SER A 268 -10.83 -19.69 -34.61
C SER A 268 -10.49 -18.33 -33.98
N ASN A 269 -10.93 -18.10 -32.75
CA ASN A 269 -10.66 -16.86 -32.03
C ASN A 269 -10.90 -16.97 -30.52
N CYS A 270 -10.66 -15.86 -29.82
CA CYS A 270 -11.17 -15.62 -28.47
C CYS A 270 -12.71 -15.52 -28.47
N GLY A 271 -13.34 -15.94 -27.38
CA GLY A 271 -14.77 -15.86 -27.17
C GLY A 271 -15.50 -17.20 -27.32
N LYS A 272 -16.82 -17.14 -27.12
CA LYS A 272 -17.74 -18.25 -27.38
C LYS A 272 -17.99 -18.39 -28.88
N CYS A 273 -18.60 -19.51 -29.27
CA CYS A 273 -19.11 -19.66 -30.64
C CYS A 273 -20.09 -18.51 -30.97
N PRO A 274 -19.86 -17.75 -32.06
CA PRO A 274 -20.80 -16.73 -32.52
C PRO A 274 -22.14 -17.35 -32.93
N GLU A 275 -23.24 -16.65 -32.64
CA GLU A 275 -24.61 -17.07 -32.99
C GLU A 275 -24.85 -17.12 -34.51
N GLU A 276 -24.10 -16.32 -35.28
CA GLU A 276 -24.24 -16.20 -36.75
C GLU A 276 -23.52 -17.32 -37.52
N ILE A 277 -22.87 -18.28 -36.84
CA ILE A 277 -22.13 -19.34 -37.52
C ILE A 277 -23.09 -20.43 -38.06
N GLU A 278 -23.08 -20.62 -39.38
CA GLU A 278 -23.83 -21.68 -40.10
C GLU A 278 -23.04 -23.01 -40.24
N THR A 279 -22.03 -23.24 -39.39
CA THR A 279 -21.18 -24.45 -39.44
C THR A 279 -20.81 -24.95 -38.05
N ASN A 280 -20.52 -26.23 -37.87
CA ASN A 280 -20.13 -26.78 -36.57
C ASN A 280 -19.02 -25.94 -35.91
N CYS A 281 -19.26 -25.52 -34.68
CA CYS A 281 -18.41 -24.70 -33.86
C CYS A 281 -18.27 -25.34 -32.49
N ALA A 282 -17.02 -25.53 -32.06
CA ALA A 282 -16.71 -26.00 -30.73
C ALA A 282 -16.08 -24.88 -29.92
N GLN A 283 -16.43 -24.83 -28.64
CA GLN A 283 -15.83 -23.89 -27.69
C GLN A 283 -15.25 -24.62 -26.49
N CYS A 284 -14.31 -23.97 -25.83
CA CYS A 284 -13.66 -24.46 -24.63
C CYS A 284 -13.35 -23.28 -23.70
N ASN A 285 -13.23 -23.58 -22.41
CA ASN A 285 -13.09 -22.58 -21.36
C ASN A 285 -11.90 -22.91 -20.45
N ASN A 286 -11.25 -21.89 -19.90
CA ASN A 286 -10.21 -21.94 -18.87
C ASN A 286 -8.92 -22.69 -19.25
N THR A 287 -8.81 -23.20 -20.47
CA THR A 287 -7.64 -23.95 -20.96
C THR A 287 -6.97 -23.19 -22.09
N PRO A 288 -5.70 -22.78 -21.96
CA PRO A 288 -4.99 -22.10 -23.04
C PRO A 288 -4.90 -22.95 -24.31
N LEU A 289 -5.06 -22.32 -25.47
CA LEU A 289 -4.92 -22.94 -26.80
C LEU A 289 -5.79 -24.20 -27.00
N CYS A 290 -6.96 -24.24 -26.35
CA CYS A 290 -7.82 -25.43 -26.36
C CYS A 290 -8.62 -25.62 -27.66
N ASN A 291 -8.83 -24.54 -28.42
CA ASN A 291 -9.62 -24.50 -29.65
C ASN A 291 -8.86 -25.11 -30.84
N THR A 292 -8.65 -26.41 -30.77
CA THR A 292 -7.91 -27.23 -31.74
C THR A 292 -8.85 -27.98 -32.67
N GLU A 293 -8.35 -28.46 -33.81
CA GLU A 293 -9.11 -29.35 -34.69
C GLU A 293 -9.58 -30.63 -33.95
N LYS A 294 -8.79 -31.11 -32.97
CA LYS A 294 -9.18 -32.25 -32.13
C LYS A 294 -10.43 -31.93 -31.30
N LEU A 295 -10.54 -30.71 -30.74
CA LEU A 295 -11.75 -30.27 -30.05
C LEU A 295 -12.93 -30.31 -31.02
N LEU A 296 -12.80 -29.66 -32.18
CA LEU A 296 -13.86 -29.59 -33.19
C LEU A 296 -14.40 -30.97 -33.59
N LYS A 297 -13.50 -31.94 -33.82
CA LYS A 297 -13.85 -33.32 -34.21
C LYS A 297 -14.48 -34.15 -33.09
N ASN A 298 -14.08 -33.89 -31.85
CA ASN A 298 -14.52 -34.68 -30.68
C ASN A 298 -15.70 -34.05 -29.94
N SER A 299 -16.06 -32.81 -30.27
CA SER A 299 -17.24 -32.14 -29.72
C SER A 299 -18.50 -32.88 -30.11
N PHE A 300 -19.44 -32.90 -29.16
CA PHE A 300 -20.76 -33.49 -29.32
C PHE A 300 -21.71 -32.42 -29.86
N TYR A 301 -22.43 -32.68 -30.95
CA TYR A 301 -23.33 -31.70 -31.57
C TYR A 301 -24.78 -32.20 -31.50
N CYS A 302 -25.68 -31.30 -31.15
CA CYS A 302 -27.11 -31.58 -31.09
C CYS A 302 -27.78 -31.38 -32.47
N LEU A 303 -28.98 -31.91 -32.70
CA LEU A 303 -29.80 -31.56 -33.85
C LEU A 303 -30.83 -30.51 -33.43
N GLU A 304 -30.96 -29.43 -34.19
CA GLU A 304 -31.98 -28.39 -33.94
C GLU A 304 -33.12 -28.53 -34.94
N PHE A 305 -34.34 -28.34 -34.45
CA PHE A 305 -35.54 -28.36 -35.27
C PHE A 305 -36.18 -26.98 -35.22
N THR A 306 -36.63 -26.48 -36.37
CA THR A 306 -37.45 -25.26 -36.46
C THR A 306 -38.85 -25.50 -35.85
N GLU A 307 -39.58 -24.43 -35.50
CA GLU A 307 -40.98 -24.49 -34.97
C GLU A 307 -41.91 -25.43 -35.79
N TYR A 308 -41.63 -25.55 -37.09
CA TYR A 308 -42.19 -26.58 -37.93
C TYR A 308 -41.15 -27.68 -38.11
N MET A 309 -41.43 -28.91 -37.65
CA MET A 309 -40.57 -30.09 -37.80
C MET A 309 -40.41 -30.56 -39.26
N GLU A 310 -40.49 -29.67 -40.24
CA GLU A 310 -40.39 -29.97 -41.66
C GLU A 310 -38.93 -30.09 -42.14
N LYS A 311 -37.98 -29.49 -41.42
CA LYS A 311 -36.55 -29.54 -41.73
C LYS A 311 -35.72 -29.79 -40.48
N THR A 312 -34.72 -30.65 -40.61
CA THR A 312 -33.69 -30.88 -39.60
C THR A 312 -32.52 -29.98 -39.92
N ASP A 313 -32.20 -29.04 -39.04
CA ASP A 313 -30.95 -28.29 -39.11
C ASP A 313 -29.96 -28.90 -38.12
N LYS A 314 -28.68 -28.94 -38.47
CA LYS A 314 -27.65 -29.38 -37.52
C LYS A 314 -27.42 -28.23 -36.56
N SER A 315 -27.40 -28.49 -35.24
CA SER A 315 -26.88 -27.48 -34.32
C SER A 315 -25.42 -27.24 -34.70
N TYR A 316 -25.13 -25.97 -34.93
CA TYR A 316 -23.80 -25.52 -35.31
C TYR A 316 -22.94 -25.26 -34.08
N ILE A 317 -23.41 -25.51 -32.86
CA ILE A 317 -22.65 -25.31 -31.62
C ILE A 317 -22.49 -26.64 -30.88
N GLY A 318 -21.27 -26.94 -30.41
CA GLY A 318 -20.97 -28.12 -29.62
C GLY A 318 -21.60 -28.06 -28.22
N CYS A 319 -22.36 -29.10 -27.88
CA CYS A 319 -23.00 -29.35 -26.59
C CYS A 319 -22.02 -30.02 -25.60
N GLU A 320 -22.16 -29.74 -24.29
CA GLU A 320 -21.20 -30.25 -23.30
C GLU A 320 -21.29 -31.77 -23.07
N SER A 321 -22.49 -32.33 -22.95
CA SER A 321 -22.64 -33.77 -22.64
C SER A 321 -23.97 -34.43 -23.02
N GLN A 322 -25.06 -33.67 -23.22
CA GLN A 322 -26.37 -34.23 -23.52
C GLN A 322 -27.19 -33.31 -24.43
N CYS A 323 -28.01 -33.92 -25.30
CA CYS A 323 -29.11 -33.24 -25.98
C CYS A 323 -30.41 -33.60 -25.24
N PHE A 324 -31.39 -32.71 -25.22
CA PHE A 324 -32.74 -33.05 -24.77
C PHE A 324 -33.77 -32.68 -25.82
N VAL A 325 -34.88 -33.42 -25.88
CA VAL A 325 -36.01 -33.09 -26.76
C VAL A 325 -37.20 -32.78 -25.87
N GLU A 326 -37.81 -31.60 -26.02
CA GLU A 326 -38.99 -31.20 -25.24
C GLU A 326 -40.20 -31.04 -26.15
N ARG A 327 -41.36 -31.58 -25.74
CA ARG A 327 -42.63 -31.36 -26.45
C ARG A 327 -43.25 -30.04 -25.99
N ILE A 328 -43.56 -29.13 -26.92
CA ILE A 328 -44.22 -27.86 -26.60
C ILE A 328 -45.74 -27.98 -26.72
N GLU A 329 -46.26 -28.65 -27.75
CA GLU A 329 -47.68 -29.00 -27.90
C GLU A 329 -47.87 -30.38 -28.59
N ILE A 330 -49.11 -30.87 -28.66
CA ILE A 330 -49.46 -32.17 -29.27
C ILE A 330 -48.96 -32.22 -30.72
N GLY A 331 -47.80 -32.82 -30.92
CA GLY A 331 -47.19 -33.05 -32.23
C GLY A 331 -46.00 -32.16 -32.61
N GLN A 332 -45.56 -31.22 -31.76
CA GLN A 332 -44.37 -30.40 -32.04
C GLN A 332 -43.39 -30.41 -30.86
N CYS A 333 -42.12 -30.76 -31.12
CA CYS A 333 -41.03 -30.64 -30.17
C CYS A 333 -40.14 -29.44 -30.51
N LEU A 334 -39.73 -28.67 -29.50
CA LEU A 334 -38.58 -27.75 -29.61
C LEU A 334 -37.42 -28.32 -28.79
N LEU A 335 -36.21 -28.05 -29.28
CA LEU A 335 -34.96 -28.37 -28.61
C LEU A 335 -34.40 -27.08 -28.03
N PHE A 336 -34.07 -27.04 -26.74
CA PHE A 336 -33.35 -25.91 -26.15
C PHE A 336 -31.92 -26.34 -25.76
N LEU A 337 -31.03 -25.36 -25.65
CA LEU A 337 -29.63 -25.54 -25.26
C LEU A 337 -29.50 -25.66 -23.74
N ILE A 338 -28.72 -26.64 -23.26
CA ILE A 338 -28.04 -26.54 -21.96
C ILE A 338 -26.62 -26.08 -22.28
N ILE A 339 -26.33 -24.80 -22.03
CA ILE A 339 -25.02 -24.17 -22.22
C ILE A 339 -24.11 -24.49 -21.05
#